data_AF-A0A1S6IP38-F1
#
_entry.id   AF-A0A1S6IP38-F1
#
_cell.length_a   1.000
_cell.length_b   1.000
_cell.length_c   1.000
_cell.angle_alpha   90.00
_cell.angle_beta   90.00
_cell.angle_gamma   90.00
#
_symmetry.space_group_name_H-M   'P 1'
#
loop_
_entity.id
_entity.type
_entity.pdbx_description
1 polymer ?
#
loop_
_entity_poly.entity_id
_entity_poly.type
_entity_poly.pdbx_seq_one_letter_code
_entity_poly.pdbx_strand_id
1 'polypeptide(L)'
;MKKKNGNSGSLLLESLVSLSILSTALLVLVPTFNQSFSLIEQKQIEVEGWRYFQDSTALEKAGTPVQTQVSDGKLLEWTSSGNHYYVTVSDARGMEVLHVEMYP
;
A
#
# COMPACT_ATOMS: atom_id res chain seq x y z
N MET A 1 18.89 -18.01 -62.50
CA MET A 1 19.02 -17.24 -61.24
C MET A 1 17.65 -17.10 -60.59
N LYS A 2 17.37 -17.81 -59.49
CA LYS A 2 16.09 -17.65 -58.76
C LYS A 2 16.26 -16.49 -57.76
N LYS A 3 15.49 -15.42 -57.98
CA LYS A 3 15.43 -14.21 -57.16
C LYS A 3 14.80 -14.56 -55.80
N LYS A 4 15.61 -14.63 -54.73
CA LYS A 4 15.13 -14.68 -53.34
C LYS A 4 14.60 -13.29 -52.94
N ASN A 5 13.41 -12.95 -53.39
CA ASN A 5 12.65 -11.83 -52.86
C ASN A 5 11.52 -12.41 -52.02
N GLY A 6 11.54 -12.26 -50.68
CA GLY A 6 10.39 -12.66 -49.88
C GLY A 6 10.47 -12.56 -48.36
N ASN A 7 11.65 -12.62 -47.72
CA ASN A 7 11.68 -12.80 -46.25
C ASN A 7 11.59 -11.51 -45.41
N SER A 8 12.04 -10.36 -45.93
CA SER A 8 12.14 -9.15 -45.10
C SER A 8 10.79 -8.52 -44.73
N GLY A 9 9.76 -8.68 -45.58
CA GLY A 9 8.42 -8.15 -45.30
C GLY A 9 7.65 -8.94 -44.24
N SER A 10 7.88 -10.25 -44.16
CA SER A 10 7.30 -11.11 -43.13
C SER A 10 7.91 -10.84 -41.75
N LEU A 11 9.22 -10.58 -41.66
CA LEU A 11 9.89 -10.22 -40.41
C LEU A 11 9.41 -8.90 -39.81
N LEU A 12 9.11 -7.90 -40.66
CA LEU A 12 8.57 -6.62 -40.20
C LEU A 12 7.16 -6.78 -39.62
N LEU A 13 6.30 -7.57 -40.28
CA LEU A 13 4.96 -7.87 -39.79
C LEU A 13 4.99 -8.67 -38.48
N GLU A 14 5.84 -9.69 -38.38
CA GLU A 14 6.01 -10.45 -37.13
C GLU A 14 6.51 -9.57 -35.98
N SER A 15 7.44 -8.65 -36.25
CA SER A 15 7.93 -7.72 -35.24
C SER A 15 6.84 -6.75 -34.78
N LEU A 16 5.99 -6.29 -35.71
CA LEU A 16 4.88 -5.37 -35.41
C LEU A 16 3.77 -6.03 -34.60
N VAL A 17 3.45 -7.29 -34.91
CA VAL A 17 2.52 -8.12 -34.12
C VAL A 17 3.11 -8.42 -32.75
N SER A 18 4.41 -8.73 -32.65
CA SER A 18 5.07 -8.95 -31.36
C SER A 18 5.05 -7.68 -30.50
N LEU A 19 5.27 -6.51 -31.11
CA LEU A 19 5.21 -5.23 -30.41
C LEU A 19 3.80 -4.90 -29.93
N SER A 20 2.76 -5.20 -30.72
CA SER A 20 1.37 -4.92 -30.35
C SER A 20 0.91 -5.81 -29.18
N ILE A 21 1.30 -7.09 -29.18
CA ILE A 21 1.06 -8.01 -28.07
C ILE A 21 1.79 -7.50 -26.81
N LEU A 22 3.06 -7.12 -26.93
CA LEU A 22 3.84 -6.58 -25.81
C LEU A 22 3.20 -5.30 -25.24
N SER A 23 2.79 -4.39 -26.11
CA SER A 23 2.11 -3.14 -25.72
C SER A 23 0.81 -3.43 -24.98
N THR A 24 0.02 -4.38 -25.47
CA THR A 24 -1.25 -4.75 -24.83
C THR A 24 -1.02 -5.42 -23.48
N ALA A 25 0.00 -6.28 -23.38
CA ALA A 25 0.40 -6.91 -22.13
C ALA A 25 0.84 -5.88 -21.10
N LEU A 26 1.61 -4.86 -21.50
CA LEU A 26 2.02 -3.76 -20.60
C LEU A 26 0.84 -2.93 -20.12
N LEU A 27 -0.14 -2.64 -21.00
CA LEU A 27 -1.36 -1.91 -20.64
C LEU A 27 -2.19 -2.63 -19.57
N VAL A 28 -2.10 -3.95 -19.49
CA VAL A 28 -2.78 -4.75 -18.45
C VAL A 28 -1.90 -4.91 -17.21
N LEU A 29 -0.63 -5.28 -17.39
CA LEU A 29 0.28 -5.58 -16.28
C LEU A 29 0.56 -4.36 -15.39
N VAL A 30 0.82 -3.19 -15.98
CA VAL A 30 1.15 -1.97 -15.23
C VAL A 30 0.05 -1.59 -14.22
N PRO A 31 -1.23 -1.44 -14.61
CA PRO A 31 -2.28 -1.11 -13.64
C PRO A 31 -2.50 -2.22 -12.61
N THR A 32 -2.37 -3.50 -12.98
CA THR A 32 -2.48 -4.62 -12.03
C THR A 32 -1.38 -4.59 -10.97
N PHE A 33 -0.13 -4.30 -11.37
CA PHE A 33 0.96 -4.15 -10.41
C PHE A 33 0.73 -2.94 -9.50
N ASN A 34 0.29 -1.81 -10.03
CA ASN A 34 -0.03 -0.63 -9.22
C ASN A 34 -1.12 -0.91 -8.17
N GLN A 35 -2.18 -1.63 -8.55
CA GLN A 35 -3.21 -2.07 -7.61
C GLN A 35 -2.64 -3.01 -6.54
N SER A 36 -1.80 -3.95 -6.94
CA SER A 36 -1.18 -4.91 -6.03
C SER A 36 -0.24 -4.23 -5.02
N PHE A 37 0.58 -3.26 -5.47
CA PHE A 37 1.44 -2.48 -4.59
C PHE A 37 0.64 -1.60 -3.64
N SER A 38 -0.46 -0.98 -4.09
CA SER A 38 -1.34 -0.19 -3.22
C SER A 38 -1.97 -1.05 -2.13
N LEU A 39 -2.38 -2.28 -2.44
CA LEU A 39 -2.89 -3.23 -1.43
C LEU A 39 -1.81 -3.63 -0.42
N ILE A 40 -0.58 -3.85 -0.88
CA ILE A 40 0.55 -4.17 0.00
C ILE A 40 0.86 -3.00 0.94
N GLU A 41 0.89 -1.78 0.42
CA GLU A 41 1.12 -0.57 1.21
C GLU A 41 0.03 -0.37 2.28
N GLN A 42 -1.24 -0.57 1.92
CA GLN A 42 -2.35 -0.54 2.90
C GLN A 42 -2.18 -1.59 3.99
N LYS A 43 -1.75 -2.81 3.63
CA LYS A 43 -1.49 -3.88 4.60
C LYS A 43 -0.31 -3.58 5.51
N GLN A 44 0.73 -2.91 5.01
CA GLN A 44 1.84 -2.47 5.85
C GLN A 44 1.37 -1.45 6.90
N ILE A 45 0.55 -0.47 6.50
CA ILE A 45 -0.03 0.51 7.42
C ILE A 45 -0.89 -0.17 8.49
N GLU A 46 -1.69 -1.15 8.10
CA GLU A 46 -2.52 -1.94 9.01
C GLU A 46 -1.65 -2.71 10.03
N VAL A 47 -0.60 -3.40 9.56
CA VAL A 47 0.33 -4.16 10.42
C VAL A 47 1.08 -3.24 11.38
N GLU A 48 1.52 -2.06 10.93
CA GLU A 48 2.17 -1.07 11.80
C GLU A 48 1.21 -0.53 12.87
N GLY A 49 -0.05 -0.28 12.50
CA GLY A 49 -1.11 0.07 13.45
C GLY A 49 -1.34 -1.03 14.50
N TRP A 50 -1.40 -2.29 14.09
CA TRP A 50 -1.54 -3.43 15.00
C TRP A 50 -0.33 -3.64 15.90
N ARG A 51 0.89 -3.49 15.38
CA ARG A 51 2.12 -3.57 16.19
C ARG A 51 2.13 -2.48 17.25
N TYR A 52 1.78 -1.26 16.87
CA TYR A 52 1.64 -0.16 17.83
C TYR A 52 0.59 -0.46 18.89
N PHE A 53 -0.57 -0.99 18.52
CA PHE A 53 -1.60 -1.42 19.47
C PHE A 53 -1.07 -2.47 20.48
N GLN A 54 -0.29 -3.44 20.00
CA GLN A 54 0.34 -4.43 20.86
C GLN A 54 1.34 -3.79 21.84
N ASP A 55 2.15 -2.84 21.36
CA ASP A 55 3.14 -2.15 22.18
C ASP A 55 2.47 -1.18 23.18
N SER A 56 1.39 -0.48 22.79
CA SER A 56 0.67 0.45 23.66
C SER A 56 -0.14 -0.25 24.75
N THR A 57 -0.78 -1.38 24.44
CA THR A 57 -1.48 -2.20 25.46
C THR A 57 -0.48 -2.82 26.45
N ALA A 58 0.75 -3.09 26.04
CA ALA A 58 1.82 -3.50 26.96
C ALA A 58 2.25 -2.34 27.89
N LEU A 59 2.28 -1.10 27.39
CA LEU A 59 2.63 0.11 28.17
C LEU A 59 1.49 0.58 29.10
N GLU A 60 0.23 0.40 28.70
CA GLU A 60 -0.95 0.61 29.54
C GLU A 60 -0.96 -0.37 30.72
N LYS A 61 -0.67 -1.66 30.46
CA LYS A 61 -0.47 -2.66 31.53
C LYS A 61 0.71 -2.32 32.45
N ALA A 62 1.68 -1.55 31.98
CA ALA A 62 2.80 -1.04 32.77
C ALA A 62 2.46 0.23 33.58
N GLY A 63 1.22 0.74 33.50
CA GLY A 63 0.75 1.89 34.27
C GLY A 63 1.18 3.26 33.71
N THR A 64 1.65 3.30 32.46
CA THR A 64 2.09 4.54 31.80
C THR A 64 1.02 4.99 30.79
N PRO A 65 0.36 6.15 31.00
CA PRO A 65 -0.60 6.66 30.05
C PRO A 65 0.12 7.19 28.80
N VAL A 66 0.07 6.43 27.71
CA VAL A 66 0.62 6.88 26.42
C VAL A 66 -0.45 7.73 25.74
N GLN A 67 -0.33 9.05 25.83
CA GLN A 67 -1.30 9.97 25.19
C GLN A 67 -0.92 10.34 23.75
N THR A 68 0.35 10.33 23.39
CA THR A 68 0.77 10.65 22.00
C THR A 68 2.13 10.04 21.70
N GLN A 69 2.26 9.30 20.61
CA GLN A 69 3.55 8.77 20.15
C GLN A 69 3.72 8.96 18.65
N VAL A 70 4.93 9.34 18.23
CA VAL A 70 5.30 9.49 16.81
C VAL A 70 6.02 8.23 16.36
N SER A 71 5.49 7.54 15.34
CA SER A 71 6.13 6.40 14.69
C SER A 71 6.14 6.61 13.18
N ASP A 72 7.33 6.53 12.58
CA ASP A 72 7.55 6.66 11.12
C ASP A 72 6.89 7.90 10.48
N GLY A 73 7.00 9.05 11.16
CA GLY A 73 6.41 10.31 10.69
C GLY A 73 4.88 10.37 10.81
N LYS A 74 4.23 9.39 11.43
CA LYS A 74 2.81 9.42 11.79
C LYS A 74 2.67 9.69 13.28
N LEU A 75 1.73 10.56 13.63
CA LEU A 75 1.34 10.91 14.99
C LEU A 75 0.16 10.03 15.40
N LEU A 76 0.30 9.27 16.48
CA LEU A 76 -0.79 8.45 17.01
C LEU A 76 -1.27 9.05 18.32
N GLU A 77 -2.56 9.36 18.39
CA GLU A 77 -3.22 9.95 19.55
C GLU A 77 -4.23 8.96 20.13
N TRP A 78 -4.07 8.67 21.42
CA TRP A 78 -4.99 7.84 22.19
C TRP A 78 -5.98 8.72 22.93
N THR A 79 -7.26 8.53 22.66
CA THR A 79 -8.30 9.20 23.43
C THR A 79 -9.24 8.18 24.05
N SER A 80 -9.51 8.36 25.34
CA SER A 80 -10.55 7.62 26.05
C SER A 80 -11.74 8.53 26.32
N SER A 81 -12.93 8.06 25.97
CA SER A 81 -14.20 8.72 26.29
C SER A 81 -15.14 7.71 26.91
N GLY A 82 -15.20 7.69 28.24
CA GLY A 82 -15.98 6.71 29.01
C GLY A 82 -15.47 5.28 28.79
N ASN A 83 -16.34 4.41 28.27
CA ASN A 83 -16.01 3.03 27.92
C ASN A 83 -15.49 2.88 26.48
N HIS A 84 -15.21 3.96 25.76
CA HIS A 84 -14.77 3.89 24.38
C HIS A 84 -13.30 4.31 24.31
N TYR A 85 -12.50 3.47 23.65
CA TYR A 85 -11.12 3.79 23.33
C TYR A 85 -11.02 4.02 21.82
N TYR A 86 -10.44 5.13 21.41
CA TYR A 86 -10.18 5.37 20.00
C TYR A 86 -8.75 5.83 19.78
N VAL A 87 -8.21 5.39 18.65
CA VAL A 87 -6.87 5.73 18.20
C VAL A 87 -6.99 6.44 16.88
N THR A 88 -6.51 7.68 16.87
CA THR A 88 -6.40 8.49 15.66
C THR A 88 -4.94 8.47 15.21
N VAL A 89 -4.68 7.96 14.01
CA VAL A 89 -3.38 8.01 13.37
C VAL A 89 -3.40 9.16 12.37
N SER A 90 -2.61 10.19 12.63
CA SER A 90 -2.40 11.32 11.75
C SER A 90 -1.05 11.23 11.04
N ASP A 91 -0.94 11.77 9.83
CA ASP A 91 0.34 11.90 9.14
C ASP A 91 1.17 13.09 9.70
N ALA A 92 2.39 13.28 9.18
CA ALA A 92 3.26 14.40 9.56
C ALA A 92 2.66 15.79 9.29
N ARG A 93 1.57 15.86 8.52
CA ARG A 93 0.84 17.09 8.18
C ARG A 93 -0.40 17.29 9.06
N GLY A 94 -0.67 16.37 9.99
CA GLY A 94 -1.83 16.39 10.87
C GLY A 94 -3.13 15.94 10.20
N MET A 95 -3.07 15.27 9.04
CA MET A 95 -4.26 14.66 8.44
C MET A 95 -4.49 13.27 9.01
N GLU A 96 -5.72 13.00 9.43
CA GLU A 96 -6.15 11.67 9.85
C GLU A 96 -6.03 10.67 8.69
N VAL A 97 -5.31 9.59 8.94
CA VAL A 97 -5.07 8.48 8.02
C VAL A 97 -5.85 7.23 8.44
N LEU A 98 -6.05 7.05 9.74
CA LEU A 98 -6.77 5.90 10.29
C LEU A 98 -7.41 6.27 11.62
N HIS A 99 -8.66 5.87 11.80
CA HIS A 99 -9.38 5.91 13.08
C HIS A 99 -9.84 4.50 13.43
N VAL A 100 -9.42 4.03 14.60
CA VAL A 100 -9.77 2.71 15.11
C VAL A 100 -10.56 2.88 16.40
N GLU A 101 -11.81 2.43 16.40
CA GLU A 101 -12.65 2.38 17.59
C GLU A 101 -12.57 1.01 18.24
N MET A 102 -12.40 1.02 19.55
CA MET A 102 -12.29 -0.18 20.37
C MET A 102 -13.32 -0.11 21.49
N TYR A 103 -14.09 -1.20 21.57
CA TYR A 103 -15.09 -1.45 22.59
C TYR A 103 -14.51 -2.48 23.57
N PRO A 104 -14.67 -2.29 24.89
CA PRO A 104 -14.20 -3.21 25.92
C PRO A 104 -14.92 -4.56 25.87
#